data_AF-A0A9D1TI27-F1
#
_entry.id   AF-A0A9D1TI27-F1
#
_cell.length_a   1.000
_cell.length_b   1.000
_cell.length_c   1.000
_cell.angle_alpha   90.00
_cell.angle_beta   90.00
_cell.angle_gamma   90.00
#
_symmetry.space_group_name_H-M   'P 1'
#
loop_
_entity.id
_entity.type
_entity.pdbx_description
1 polymer ?
#
loop_
_entity_poly.entity_id
_entity_poly.type
_entity_poly.pdbx_seq_one_letter_code
_entity_poly.pdbx_strand_id
1 'polypeptide(L)'
;MKKLLLGLILSSLLLTGCNQNNENASSSQDNNSSVEQTLEVTDKEMTLTLNFWNSDDRLNYSSLEKTGIYTGEVDENGLPSGHGRFDTENSEGLPWYYDGEFSNGSFNGIGKCVWEKQEGVRENDYIEYGNYKDGLFVPTKSQLLMHLGQPDMNFGEFSVSDKSIAFIDSHENLFPTYTESDLQELESYVDRTIEYKHLMKAPDKYLENIIEIKDAIIYQIFENDLCGHTVTSILAGNLNGDYYTIYFDRSLELYQGDSISFLGLPIASSWFENVSGGVTNNFVVYGCSIF
;
A
#
# COMPACT_ATOMS: atom_id res chain seq x y z
N MET A 1 -2.32 0.72 -26.67
CA MET A 1 -1.35 0.34 -25.62
C MET A 1 -1.59 -1.12 -25.28
N LYS A 2 -0.55 -1.96 -25.44
CA LYS A 2 -0.66 -3.41 -25.22
C LYS A 2 -0.75 -3.65 -23.71
N LYS A 3 -1.87 -4.20 -23.25
CA LYS A 3 -1.97 -4.77 -21.89
C LYS A 3 -1.02 -5.98 -21.84
N LEU A 4 0.08 -5.89 -21.10
CA LEU A 4 0.84 -7.08 -20.71
C LEU A 4 0.06 -7.73 -19.56
N LEU A 5 -0.71 -8.77 -19.88
CA LEU A 5 -1.05 -9.80 -18.91
C LEU A 5 0.23 -10.62 -18.67
N LEU A 6 0.87 -10.47 -17.52
CA LEU A 6 1.80 -11.49 -17.03
C LEU A 6 0.97 -12.57 -16.33
N GLY A 7 0.58 -13.58 -17.09
CA GLY A 7 0.14 -14.85 -16.53
C GLY A 7 1.34 -15.78 -16.42
N LEU A 8 1.61 -16.31 -15.22
CA LEU A 8 2.57 -17.39 -15.04
C LEU A 8 1.90 -18.59 -14.38
N ILE A 9 2.10 -19.72 -15.04
CA ILE A 9 1.37 -20.97 -14.95
C ILE A 9 1.84 -21.76 -13.72
N LEU A 10 0.89 -22.10 -12.84
CA LEU A 10 1.09 -22.93 -11.66
C LEU A 10 1.32 -24.40 -12.07
N SER A 11 2.52 -24.92 -11.83
CA SER A 11 2.87 -26.34 -12.02
C SER A 11 2.75 -27.08 -10.69
N SER A 12 1.75 -27.96 -10.60
CA SER A 12 1.47 -28.82 -9.45
C SER A 12 2.38 -30.05 -9.45
N LEU A 13 3.17 -30.21 -8.38
CA LEU A 13 3.85 -31.47 -8.07
C LEU A 13 3.44 -31.92 -6.67
N LEU A 14 2.63 -32.98 -6.67
CA LEU A 14 2.23 -33.76 -5.52
C LEU A 14 3.41 -34.60 -5.01
N LEU A 15 3.69 -34.54 -3.71
CA LEU A 15 4.19 -35.69 -2.96
C LEU A 15 3.50 -35.78 -1.59
N THR A 16 2.89 -36.95 -1.37
CA THR A 16 2.23 -37.45 -0.16
C THR A 16 3.23 -38.01 0.86
N GLY A 17 2.96 -37.89 2.17
CA GLY A 17 3.66 -38.71 3.17
C GLY A 17 3.40 -38.43 4.67
N CYS A 18 2.22 -38.81 5.17
CA CYS A 18 1.81 -39.28 6.51
C CYS A 18 2.56 -38.91 7.83
N ASN A 19 1.84 -38.21 8.73
CA ASN A 19 1.23 -38.64 10.01
C ASN A 19 2.08 -39.30 11.14
N GLN A 20 2.14 -38.69 12.35
CA GLN A 20 1.41 -39.08 13.58
C GLN A 20 1.88 -38.37 14.88
N ASN A 21 0.89 -38.11 15.75
CA ASN A 21 0.85 -37.47 17.07
C ASN A 21 1.77 -38.03 18.17
N ASN A 22 2.16 -37.22 19.17
CA ASN A 22 1.55 -37.27 20.53
C ASN A 22 2.06 -36.22 21.56
N GLU A 23 1.07 -35.79 22.34
CA GLU A 23 0.91 -35.12 23.64
C GLU A 23 2.06 -34.87 24.65
N ASN A 24 2.01 -33.65 25.21
CA ASN A 24 2.07 -33.20 26.62
C ASN A 24 3.20 -33.63 27.58
N ALA A 25 3.91 -32.62 28.12
CA ALA A 25 4.11 -32.46 29.57
C ALA A 25 4.53 -31.01 29.94
N SER A 26 3.97 -30.53 31.05
CA SER A 26 4.06 -29.19 31.62
C SER A 26 5.21 -28.98 32.62
N SER A 27 5.43 -27.69 32.98
CA SER A 27 6.24 -27.09 34.07
C SER A 27 7.68 -26.73 33.67
N SER A 28 8.25 -25.56 33.96
CA SER A 28 7.98 -24.53 34.99
C SER A 28 8.55 -23.17 34.54
N GLN A 29 7.91 -22.08 34.97
CA GLN A 29 8.39 -20.71 34.79
C GLN A 29 9.70 -20.47 35.54
N ASP A 30 10.71 -20.01 34.82
CA ASP A 30 11.81 -19.20 35.36
C ASP A 30 11.79 -17.84 34.64
N ASN A 31 11.48 -16.79 35.41
CA ASN A 31 11.59 -15.41 34.97
C ASN A 31 13.08 -15.04 34.92
N ASN A 32 13.71 -15.27 33.78
CA ASN A 32 14.98 -14.64 33.46
C ASN A 32 14.70 -13.64 32.34
N SER A 33 14.86 -12.35 32.65
CA SER A 33 14.92 -11.28 31.65
C SER A 33 16.21 -11.49 30.84
N SER A 34 16.17 -12.43 29.89
CA SER A 34 17.21 -12.63 28.89
C SER A 34 17.19 -11.43 27.96
N VAL A 35 18.24 -10.62 28.03
CA VAL A 35 18.62 -9.79 26.89
C VAL A 35 18.87 -10.77 25.75
N GLU A 36 17.98 -10.81 24.75
CA GLU A 36 18.21 -11.58 23.53
C GLU A 36 19.53 -11.13 22.94
N GLN A 37 20.50 -12.05 22.90
CA GLN A 37 21.77 -11.81 22.25
C GLN A 37 21.53 -11.98 20.75
N THR A 38 21.22 -10.88 20.05
CA THR A 38 21.15 -10.90 18.59
C THR A 38 22.53 -11.18 18.01
N LEU A 39 22.60 -12.22 17.18
CA LEU A 39 23.79 -12.60 16.43
C LEU A 39 23.69 -11.94 15.04
N GLU A 40 24.80 -11.50 14.45
CA GLU A 40 24.79 -10.96 13.09
C GLU A 40 25.43 -11.94 12.10
N VAL A 41 24.88 -11.99 10.89
CA VAL A 41 25.44 -12.73 9.75
C VAL A 41 25.59 -11.82 8.54
N THR A 42 26.53 -12.14 7.65
CA THR A 42 26.79 -11.39 6.42
C THR A 42 26.84 -12.35 5.24
N ASP A 43 26.16 -11.97 4.16
CA ASP A 43 26.09 -12.67 2.88
C ASP A 43 25.78 -14.18 3.02
N LYS A 44 24.88 -14.50 3.95
CA LYS A 44 24.48 -15.89 4.23
C LYS A 44 23.33 -16.29 3.31
N GLU A 45 23.52 -17.34 2.53
CA GLU A 45 22.41 -17.94 1.77
C GLU A 45 21.34 -18.50 2.71
N MET A 46 20.09 -18.14 2.47
CA MET A 46 18.94 -18.57 3.25
C MET A 46 17.73 -18.84 2.35
N THR A 47 16.89 -19.78 2.77
CA THR A 47 15.56 -20.00 2.18
C THR A 47 14.51 -19.53 3.18
N LEU A 48 13.71 -18.54 2.79
CA LEU A 48 12.63 -17.97 3.60
C LEU A 48 11.28 -18.33 3.00
N THR A 49 10.29 -18.59 3.86
CA THR A 49 8.89 -18.72 3.44
C THR A 49 8.21 -17.36 3.59
N LEU A 50 7.78 -16.79 2.47
CA LEU A 50 7.23 -15.44 2.39
C LEU A 50 5.81 -15.47 1.84
N ASN A 51 4.94 -14.65 2.39
CA ASN A 51 3.57 -14.49 1.93
C ASN A 51 3.47 -13.30 0.96
N PHE A 52 2.79 -13.50 -0.18
CA PHE A 52 2.56 -12.46 -1.16
C PHE A 52 1.07 -12.40 -1.54
N TRP A 53 0.55 -11.20 -1.73
CA TRP A 53 -0.77 -11.01 -2.32
C TRP A 53 -0.82 -11.66 -3.69
N ASN A 54 -1.88 -12.40 -3.97
CA ASN A 54 -2.08 -13.01 -5.26
C ASN A 54 -2.29 -11.93 -6.32
N SER A 55 -1.74 -12.13 -7.52
CA SER A 55 -1.85 -11.16 -8.62
C SER A 55 -3.29 -10.96 -9.10
N ASP A 56 -4.07 -12.04 -9.10
CA ASP A 56 -5.41 -12.10 -9.67
C ASP A 56 -6.48 -11.66 -8.66
N ASP A 57 -6.25 -11.93 -7.37
CA ASP A 57 -7.14 -11.60 -6.26
C ASP A 57 -6.33 -11.08 -5.06
N ARG A 58 -6.02 -9.78 -5.04
CA ARG A 58 -5.22 -9.14 -3.99
C ARG A 58 -5.92 -9.01 -2.62
N LEU A 59 -6.95 -9.82 -2.38
CA LEU A 59 -7.57 -10.07 -1.08
C LEU A 59 -7.10 -11.40 -0.45
N ASN A 60 -6.54 -12.29 -1.27
CA ASN A 60 -5.95 -13.54 -0.83
C ASN A 60 -4.43 -13.50 -1.07
N TYR A 61 -3.71 -14.31 -0.31
CA TYR A 61 -2.27 -14.44 -0.43
C TYR A 61 -1.85 -15.89 -0.57
N SER A 62 -0.63 -16.09 -1.06
CA SER A 62 0.02 -17.39 -1.16
C SER A 62 1.41 -17.34 -0.55
N SER A 63 1.83 -18.48 0.00
CA SER A 63 3.18 -18.64 0.56
C SER A 63 4.12 -19.20 -0.49
N LEU A 64 5.30 -18.62 -0.60
CA LEU A 64 6.35 -19.05 -1.51
C LEU A 64 7.68 -19.17 -0.76
N GLU A 65 8.43 -20.22 -1.05
CA GLU A 65 9.82 -20.32 -0.62
C GLU A 65 10.70 -19.49 -1.57
N LYS A 66 11.58 -18.67 -0.99
CA LYS A 66 12.55 -17.85 -1.70
C LYS A 66 13.93 -18.11 -1.14
N THR A 67 14.85 -18.52 -2.01
CA THR A 67 16.27 -18.62 -1.67
C THR A 67 16.98 -17.36 -2.11
N GLY A 68 17.75 -16.77 -1.21
CA GLY A 68 18.45 -15.51 -1.44
C GLY A 68 19.61 -15.31 -0.48
N ILE A 69 20.21 -14.13 -0.52
CA ILE A 69 21.34 -13.74 0.31
C ILE A 69 20.84 -12.82 1.43
N TYR A 70 21.15 -13.18 2.67
CA TYR A 70 20.77 -12.43 3.87
C TYR A 70 21.98 -11.81 4.57
N THR A 71 21.84 -10.56 4.97
CA THR A 71 22.75 -9.84 5.86
C THR A 71 21.93 -9.13 6.94
N GLY A 72 22.21 -9.42 8.21
CA GLY A 72 21.46 -8.84 9.32
C GLY A 72 21.48 -9.68 10.59
N GLU A 73 20.57 -9.33 11.50
CA GLU A 73 20.39 -9.97 12.80
C GLU A 73 19.67 -11.34 12.69
N VAL A 74 20.11 -12.31 13.48
CA VAL A 74 19.49 -13.64 13.60
C VAL A 74 19.30 -14.02 15.06
N ASP A 75 18.28 -14.85 15.29
CA ASP A 75 18.01 -15.45 16.60
C ASP A 75 18.99 -16.58 16.96
N GLU A 76 18.79 -17.21 18.12
CA GLU A 76 19.60 -18.33 18.59
C GLU A 76 19.56 -19.58 17.69
N ASN A 77 18.53 -19.71 16.84
CA ASN A 77 18.36 -20.78 15.87
C ASN A 77 18.95 -20.40 14.49
N GLY A 78 19.46 -19.18 14.35
CA GLY A 78 20.02 -18.65 13.11
C GLY A 78 18.96 -18.23 12.08
N LEU A 79 17.71 -18.02 12.51
CA LEU A 79 16.63 -17.45 11.69
C LEU A 79 16.71 -15.91 11.72
N PRO A 80 16.45 -15.22 10.59
CA PRO A 80 16.32 -13.77 10.58
C PRO A 80 15.39 -13.24 11.68
N SER A 81 15.91 -12.34 12.52
CA SER A 81 15.20 -11.73 13.63
C SER A 81 15.88 -10.42 14.02
N GLY A 82 15.16 -9.29 14.01
CA GLY A 82 15.75 -7.95 14.11
C GLY A 82 15.87 -7.28 12.75
N HIS A 83 16.80 -6.34 12.57
CA HIS A 83 16.93 -5.63 11.30
C HIS A 83 17.84 -6.39 10.33
N GLY A 84 17.52 -6.35 9.03
CA GLY A 84 18.36 -6.96 8.00
C GLY A 84 17.92 -6.67 6.58
N ARG A 85 18.64 -7.28 5.64
CA ARG A 85 18.39 -7.22 4.20
C ARG A 85 18.40 -8.62 3.60
N PHE A 86 17.43 -8.90 2.73
CA PHE A 86 17.32 -10.15 1.98
C PHE A 86 17.23 -9.85 0.48
N ASP A 87 18.26 -10.24 -0.28
CA ASP A 87 18.36 -10.08 -1.72
C ASP A 87 18.00 -11.39 -2.44
N THR A 88 17.13 -11.34 -3.44
CA THR A 88 16.64 -12.52 -4.18
C THR A 88 16.19 -12.11 -5.60
N GLU A 89 15.70 -13.07 -6.38
CA GLU A 89 15.12 -12.83 -7.69
C GLU A 89 13.69 -13.41 -7.82
N ASN A 90 12.96 -12.93 -8.84
CA ASN A 90 11.70 -13.53 -9.26
C ASN A 90 11.95 -14.73 -10.22
N SER A 91 10.89 -15.39 -10.68
CA SER A 91 11.00 -16.55 -11.59
C SER A 91 11.60 -16.23 -12.96
N GLU A 92 11.70 -14.96 -13.33
CA GLU A 92 12.31 -14.49 -14.57
C GLU A 92 13.78 -14.07 -14.38
N GLY A 93 14.33 -14.22 -13.16
CA GLY A 93 15.69 -13.79 -12.82
C GLY A 93 15.81 -12.28 -12.60
N LEU A 94 14.69 -11.56 -12.40
CA LEU A 94 14.73 -10.13 -12.10
C LEU A 94 14.97 -9.93 -10.60
N PRO A 95 15.99 -9.15 -10.20
CA PRO A 95 16.36 -8.96 -8.81
C PRO A 95 15.35 -8.09 -8.07
N TRP A 96 15.21 -8.37 -6.78
CA TRP A 96 14.52 -7.53 -5.81
C TRP A 96 15.07 -7.82 -4.42
N TYR A 97 14.87 -6.89 -3.50
CA TYR A 97 15.30 -7.08 -2.12
C TYR A 97 14.27 -6.57 -1.12
N TYR A 98 14.30 -7.14 0.07
CA TYR A 98 13.67 -6.59 1.26
C TYR A 98 14.74 -6.01 2.19
N ASP A 99 14.44 -4.87 2.80
CA ASP A 99 15.27 -4.20 3.80
C ASP A 99 14.36 -3.69 4.91
N GLY A 100 14.52 -4.21 6.13
CA GLY A 100 13.59 -3.94 7.22
C GLY A 100 13.67 -4.90 8.39
N GLU A 101 12.58 -4.96 9.13
CA GLU A 101 12.43 -5.77 10.34
C GLU A 101 12.04 -7.22 10.01
N PHE A 102 12.66 -8.16 10.72
CA PHE A 102 12.42 -9.59 10.63
C PHE A 102 12.00 -10.12 11.99
N SER A 103 11.16 -11.15 11.96
CA SER A 103 10.84 -11.96 13.13
C SER A 103 10.60 -13.38 12.69
N ASN A 104 11.20 -14.35 13.38
CA ASN A 104 11.01 -15.78 13.13
C ASN A 104 11.22 -16.16 11.64
N GLY A 105 12.25 -15.59 11.01
CA GLY A 105 12.63 -15.90 9.64
C GLY A 105 11.73 -15.34 8.54
N SER A 106 10.88 -14.35 8.85
CA SER A 106 10.01 -13.69 7.87
C SER A 106 10.01 -12.17 8.05
N PHE A 107 9.59 -11.43 7.04
CA PHE A 107 9.44 -9.98 7.12
C PHE A 107 8.34 -9.64 8.14
N ASN A 108 8.65 -8.86 9.16
CA ASN A 108 7.69 -8.54 10.21
C ASN A 108 8.04 -7.20 10.86
N GLY A 109 7.14 -6.23 10.76
CA GLY A 109 7.37 -4.85 11.17
C GLY A 109 7.62 -3.92 9.98
N ILE A 110 8.33 -2.82 10.20
CA ILE A 110 8.55 -1.82 9.15
C ILE A 110 9.68 -2.26 8.21
N GLY A 111 9.43 -2.15 6.91
CA GLY A 111 10.46 -2.40 5.90
C GLY A 111 10.08 -1.91 4.51
N LYS A 112 10.93 -2.22 3.54
CA LYS A 112 10.67 -1.99 2.12
C LYS A 112 11.04 -3.19 1.26
N CYS A 113 10.15 -3.57 0.36
CA CYS A 113 10.53 -4.35 -0.82
C CYS A 113 10.83 -3.40 -1.99
N VAL A 114 11.96 -3.60 -2.66
CA VAL A 114 12.36 -2.82 -3.83
C VAL A 114 12.57 -3.75 -5.00
N TRP A 115 11.82 -3.49 -6.06
CA TRP A 115 12.02 -4.12 -7.35
C TRP A 115 12.62 -3.07 -8.29
N GLU A 116 13.89 -3.27 -8.66
CA GLU A 116 14.71 -2.29 -9.40
C GLU A 116 14.27 -2.10 -10.84
N LYS A 117 14.22 -0.86 -11.34
CA LYS A 117 13.90 -0.50 -12.73
C LYS A 117 14.53 -1.47 -13.73
N GLN A 118 13.69 -1.96 -14.65
CA GLN A 118 14.12 -2.86 -15.72
C GLN A 118 13.80 -2.22 -17.07
N GLU A 119 14.83 -1.93 -17.86
CA GLU A 119 14.68 -1.33 -19.19
C GLU A 119 13.76 -2.20 -20.08
N GLY A 120 12.74 -1.59 -20.67
CA GLY A 120 11.76 -2.28 -21.51
C GLY A 120 10.66 -3.03 -20.76
N VAL A 121 10.67 -3.03 -19.42
CA VAL A 121 9.61 -3.63 -18.57
C VAL A 121 8.90 -2.57 -17.73
N ARG A 122 9.66 -1.70 -17.04
CA ARG A 122 9.14 -0.61 -16.21
C ARG A 122 10.02 0.63 -16.25
N GLU A 123 9.41 1.79 -16.07
CA GLU A 123 10.14 3.06 -16.19
C GLU A 123 10.89 3.49 -14.93
N ASN A 124 10.45 3.03 -13.75
CA ASN A 124 11.00 3.39 -12.44
C ASN A 124 11.12 2.16 -11.52
N ASP A 125 11.80 2.33 -10.40
CA ASP A 125 11.75 1.35 -9.31
C ASP A 125 10.32 1.25 -8.80
N TYR A 126 9.90 0.05 -8.46
CA TYR A 126 8.66 -0.17 -7.73
C TYR A 126 9.01 -0.48 -6.27
N ILE A 127 8.43 0.26 -5.34
CA ILE A 127 8.76 0.19 -3.92
C ILE A 127 7.50 -0.05 -3.10
N GLU A 128 7.47 -1.13 -2.35
CA GLU A 128 6.48 -1.32 -1.29
C GLU A 128 7.14 -0.98 0.03
N TYR A 129 6.78 0.16 0.62
CA TYR A 129 7.27 0.59 1.93
C TYR A 129 6.12 0.58 2.93
N GLY A 130 6.34 -0.04 4.09
CA GLY A 130 5.39 0.02 5.19
C GLY A 130 5.47 -1.19 6.10
N ASN A 131 4.33 -1.55 6.68
CA ASN A 131 4.23 -2.66 7.61
C ASN A 131 4.17 -4.01 6.89
N TYR A 132 4.89 -4.97 7.43
CA TYR A 132 4.88 -6.36 7.04
C TYR A 132 4.45 -7.23 8.20
N LYS A 133 3.75 -8.32 7.92
CA LYS A 133 3.41 -9.35 8.89
C LYS A 133 3.54 -10.73 8.25
N ASP A 134 4.40 -11.55 8.82
CA ASP A 134 4.68 -12.90 8.32
C ASP A 134 4.99 -12.91 6.81
N GLY A 135 5.79 -11.94 6.34
CA GLY A 135 6.17 -11.79 4.94
C GLY A 135 5.21 -10.96 4.09
N LEU A 136 3.96 -10.79 4.52
CA LEU A 136 2.91 -10.11 3.76
C LEU A 136 2.95 -8.60 3.99
N PHE A 137 2.86 -7.79 2.94
CA PHE A 137 2.71 -6.33 3.05
C PHE A 137 1.30 -5.98 3.54
N VAL A 138 1.19 -5.37 4.73
CA VAL A 138 -0.10 -5.02 5.37
C VAL A 138 -0.10 -3.52 5.69
N PRO A 139 -0.32 -2.67 4.69
CA PRO A 139 -0.14 -1.23 4.84
C PRO A 139 -1.13 -0.60 5.83
N THR A 140 -0.71 0.47 6.51
CA THR A 140 -1.65 1.46 7.09
C THR A 140 -2.35 2.23 5.98
N LYS A 141 -3.36 3.05 6.31
CA LYS A 141 -4.07 3.86 5.31
C LYS A 141 -3.16 4.85 4.57
N SER A 142 -2.22 5.48 5.28
CA SER A 142 -1.23 6.35 4.67
C SER A 142 -0.26 5.59 3.76
N GLN A 143 0.19 4.39 4.17
CA GLN A 143 1.07 3.52 3.38
C GLN A 143 0.36 2.99 2.12
N LEU A 144 -0.93 2.65 2.20
CA LEU A 144 -1.75 2.26 1.05
C LEU A 144 -1.86 3.43 0.06
N LEU A 145 -2.06 4.65 0.55
CA LEU A 145 -2.09 5.84 -0.28
C LEU A 145 -0.74 6.14 -0.94
N MET A 146 0.37 5.94 -0.23
CA MET A 146 1.72 6.04 -0.80
C MET A 146 1.94 5.00 -1.92
N HIS A 147 1.44 3.78 -1.73
CA HIS A 147 1.47 2.72 -2.73
C HIS A 147 0.67 3.11 -3.98
N LEU A 148 -0.50 3.73 -3.82
CA LEU A 148 -1.33 4.25 -4.92
C LEU A 148 -0.68 5.43 -5.67
N GLY A 149 0.28 6.13 -5.05
CA GLY A 149 0.99 7.25 -5.66
C GLY A 149 2.20 6.85 -6.50
N GLN A 150 2.59 5.58 -6.51
CA GLN A 150 3.71 5.07 -7.29
C GLN A 150 3.49 5.23 -8.80
N PRO A 151 4.57 5.30 -9.60
CA PRO A 151 4.47 5.24 -11.06
C PRO A 151 3.62 4.05 -11.54
N ASP A 152 2.94 4.22 -12.67
CA ASP A 152 2.02 3.23 -13.28
C ASP A 152 0.75 2.91 -12.48
N MET A 153 0.55 3.51 -11.32
CA MET A 153 -0.73 3.49 -10.60
C MET A 153 -1.70 4.54 -11.17
N ASN A 154 -3.00 4.27 -11.07
CA ASN A 154 -4.08 5.04 -11.71
C ASN A 154 -3.90 6.57 -11.63
N PHE A 155 -4.27 7.29 -12.70
CA PHE A 155 -4.45 8.76 -12.73
C PHE A 155 -3.23 9.64 -12.38
N GLY A 156 -2.01 9.08 -12.41
CA GLY A 156 -0.76 9.82 -12.35
C GLY A 156 -0.01 9.67 -11.03
N GLU A 157 1.31 9.87 -11.07
CA GLU A 157 2.19 9.76 -9.91
C GLU A 157 1.94 10.91 -8.91
N PHE A 158 2.05 10.61 -7.62
CA PHE A 158 2.05 11.61 -6.55
C PHE A 158 2.79 11.13 -5.32
N SER A 159 3.19 12.08 -4.46
CA SER A 159 3.80 11.77 -3.16
C SER A 159 2.88 12.24 -2.03
N VAL A 160 2.93 11.51 -0.92
CA VAL A 160 2.20 11.86 0.31
C VAL A 160 3.18 12.53 1.26
N SER A 161 2.84 13.72 1.74
CA SER A 161 3.70 14.47 2.67
C SER A 161 3.69 13.87 4.08
N ASP A 162 4.74 14.09 4.86
CA ASP A 162 4.79 13.70 6.29
C ASP A 162 3.62 14.26 7.10
N LYS A 163 3.13 15.46 6.75
CA LYS A 163 1.94 16.06 7.40
C LYS A 163 0.68 15.26 7.11
N SER A 164 0.47 14.90 5.85
CA SER A 164 -0.68 14.09 5.43
C SER A 164 -0.60 12.69 6.05
N ILE A 165 0.60 12.09 6.09
CA ILE A 165 0.83 10.79 6.77
C ILE A 165 0.42 10.89 8.24
N ALA A 166 0.97 11.87 8.98
CA ALA A 166 0.67 12.07 10.39
C ALA A 166 -0.83 12.32 10.63
N PHE A 167 -1.49 13.11 9.76
CA PHE A 167 -2.92 13.38 9.86
C PHE A 167 -3.75 12.10 9.63
N ILE A 168 -3.45 11.33 8.59
CA ILE A 168 -4.17 10.09 8.25
C ILE A 168 -3.99 9.07 9.38
N ASP A 169 -2.76 8.85 9.85
CA ASP A 169 -2.45 7.82 10.86
C ASP A 169 -3.05 8.16 12.23
N SER A 170 -3.22 9.45 12.56
CA SER A 170 -3.87 9.88 13.80
C SER A 170 -5.40 9.90 13.73
N HIS A 171 -5.99 9.76 12.54
CA HIS A 171 -7.42 9.85 12.30
C HIS A 171 -7.91 8.76 11.31
N GLU A 172 -7.41 7.53 11.46
CA GLU A 172 -7.69 6.45 10.49
C GLU A 172 -9.18 6.18 10.26
N ASN A 173 -10.02 6.39 11.28
CA ASN A 173 -11.47 6.24 11.21
C ASN A 173 -12.16 7.23 10.26
N LEU A 174 -11.47 8.29 9.84
CA LEU A 174 -11.98 9.27 8.88
C LEU A 174 -11.78 8.86 7.42
N PHE A 175 -11.01 7.81 7.13
CA PHE A 175 -10.55 7.46 5.78
C PHE A 175 -10.93 6.04 5.34
N PRO A 176 -12.20 5.78 4.99
CA PRO A 176 -13.34 6.67 5.06
C PRO A 176 -14.09 6.55 6.40
N THR A 177 -15.00 7.50 6.65
CA THR A 177 -15.96 7.43 7.76
C THR A 177 -16.99 6.31 7.53
N TYR A 178 -17.38 5.59 8.59
CA TYR A 178 -18.40 4.54 8.55
C TYR A 178 -19.57 4.78 9.51
N THR A 179 -19.35 5.56 10.56
CA THR A 179 -20.36 5.82 11.59
C THR A 179 -20.73 7.30 11.66
N GLU A 180 -21.88 7.57 12.25
CA GLU A 180 -22.31 8.94 12.56
C GLU A 180 -21.32 9.68 13.48
N SER A 181 -20.64 8.94 14.38
CA SER A 181 -19.60 9.52 15.25
C SER A 181 -18.39 9.98 14.42
N ASP A 182 -17.97 9.18 13.44
CA ASP A 182 -16.85 9.54 12.57
C ASP A 182 -17.21 10.78 11.73
N LEU A 183 -18.45 10.89 11.26
CA LEU A 183 -18.93 12.07 10.52
C LEU A 183 -18.94 13.34 11.37
N GLN A 184 -19.34 13.24 12.65
CA GLN A 184 -19.30 14.37 13.57
C GLN A 184 -17.86 14.80 13.90
N GLU A 185 -16.95 13.84 14.05
CA GLU A 185 -15.52 14.12 14.21
C GLU A 185 -14.94 14.77 12.96
N LEU A 186 -15.23 14.22 11.77
CA LEU A 186 -14.78 14.73 10.47
C LEU A 186 -15.10 16.22 10.31
N GLU A 187 -16.32 16.63 10.67
CA GLU A 187 -16.81 18.01 10.53
C GLU A 187 -15.91 19.04 11.23
N SER A 188 -15.23 18.66 12.32
CA SER A 188 -14.31 19.56 13.04
C SER A 188 -13.06 19.94 12.24
N TYR A 189 -12.74 19.15 11.21
CA TYR A 189 -11.60 19.37 10.30
C TYR A 189 -12.02 19.98 8.95
N VAL A 190 -13.32 20.13 8.70
CA VAL A 190 -13.83 20.61 7.41
C VAL A 190 -13.67 22.13 7.29
N ASP A 191 -12.91 22.57 6.29
CA ASP A 191 -12.83 23.97 5.87
C ASP A 191 -13.41 24.15 4.46
N ARG A 192 -14.66 24.61 4.42
CA ARG A 192 -15.43 24.86 3.19
C ARG A 192 -15.02 26.14 2.45
N THR A 193 -14.06 26.90 2.99
CA THR A 193 -13.52 28.10 2.33
C THR A 193 -12.36 27.77 1.40
N ILE A 194 -11.81 26.55 1.50
CA ILE A 194 -10.75 26.05 0.63
C ILE A 194 -11.40 25.65 -0.71
N GLU A 195 -10.79 26.12 -1.80
CA GLU A 195 -11.27 25.92 -3.17
C GLU A 195 -10.09 25.40 -4.00
N TYR A 196 -10.36 24.85 -5.18
CA TYR A 196 -9.33 24.33 -6.08
C TYR A 196 -8.16 25.31 -6.33
N LYS A 197 -8.49 26.60 -6.54
CA LYS A 197 -7.48 27.67 -6.72
C LYS A 197 -6.54 27.85 -5.51
N HIS A 198 -7.00 27.55 -4.31
CA HIS A 198 -6.18 27.59 -3.09
C HIS A 198 -5.20 26.40 -3.10
N LEU A 199 -5.71 25.21 -3.40
CA LEU A 199 -4.91 23.98 -3.49
C LEU A 199 -3.81 24.09 -4.55
N MET A 200 -4.14 24.56 -5.75
CA MET A 200 -3.16 24.72 -6.84
C MET A 200 -2.10 25.78 -6.56
N LYS A 201 -2.40 26.77 -5.71
CA LYS A 201 -1.48 27.87 -5.41
C LYS A 201 -0.52 27.54 -4.26
N ALA A 202 -0.99 26.84 -3.24
CA ALA A 202 -0.22 26.56 -2.02
C ALA A 202 -0.77 25.32 -1.30
N PRO A 203 -0.59 24.11 -1.86
CA PRO A 203 -1.21 22.89 -1.34
C PRO A 203 -0.76 22.57 0.09
N ASP A 204 0.51 22.79 0.41
CA ASP A 204 1.15 22.52 1.72
C ASP A 204 0.47 23.17 2.93
N LYS A 205 -0.37 24.20 2.70
CA LYS A 205 -1.13 24.90 3.74
C LYS A 205 -2.38 24.16 4.19
N TYR A 206 -2.84 23.19 3.39
CA TYR A 206 -4.17 22.59 3.52
C TYR A 206 -4.11 21.07 3.73
N LEU A 207 -2.90 20.50 3.84
CA LEU A 207 -2.67 19.05 3.95
C LEU A 207 -3.13 18.41 5.28
N GLU A 208 -3.76 19.20 6.15
CA GLU A 208 -4.33 18.81 7.45
C GLU A 208 -5.79 19.31 7.58
N ASN A 209 -6.39 19.79 6.47
CA ASN A 209 -7.77 20.28 6.41
C ASN A 209 -8.60 19.40 5.49
N ILE A 210 -9.79 19.02 5.93
CA ILE A 210 -10.74 18.34 5.06
C ILE A 210 -11.44 19.38 4.20
N ILE A 211 -11.45 19.16 2.89
CA ILE A 211 -12.11 20.05 1.93
C ILE A 211 -13.45 19.47 1.51
N GLU A 212 -14.39 20.35 1.15
CA GLU A 212 -15.66 19.97 0.55
C GLU A 212 -15.64 20.29 -0.94
N ILE A 213 -15.90 19.30 -1.78
CA ILE A 213 -16.05 19.45 -3.22
C ILE A 213 -17.49 19.11 -3.58
N LYS A 214 -18.14 20.01 -4.32
CA LYS A 214 -19.56 19.90 -4.70
C LYS A 214 -19.73 19.71 -6.19
N ASP A 215 -20.80 19.01 -6.54
CA ASP A 215 -21.30 18.88 -7.90
C ASP A 215 -20.22 18.44 -8.91
N ALA A 216 -19.34 17.53 -8.48
CA ALA A 216 -18.32 16.94 -9.34
C ALA A 216 -18.93 15.79 -10.14
N ILE A 217 -18.63 15.71 -11.43
CA ILE A 217 -19.08 14.66 -12.33
C ILE A 217 -17.98 13.61 -12.44
N ILE A 218 -18.33 12.35 -12.24
CA ILE A 218 -17.42 11.21 -12.42
C ILE A 218 -17.17 10.99 -13.91
N TYR A 219 -15.91 11.13 -14.33
CA TYR A 219 -15.48 10.81 -15.70
C TYR A 219 -15.00 9.37 -15.84
N GLN A 220 -14.39 8.82 -14.80
CA GLN A 220 -13.88 7.45 -14.78
C GLN A 220 -13.86 6.93 -13.35
N ILE A 221 -14.21 5.67 -13.15
CA ILE A 221 -14.23 5.01 -11.84
C ILE A 221 -13.78 3.56 -11.99
N PHE A 222 -12.98 3.09 -11.03
CA PHE A 222 -12.52 1.71 -10.93
C PHE A 222 -12.55 1.24 -9.48
N GLU A 223 -12.77 -0.05 -9.30
CA GLU A 223 -12.45 -0.74 -8.06
C GLU A 223 -11.33 -1.73 -8.33
N ASN A 224 -10.32 -1.72 -7.47
CA ASN A 224 -9.22 -2.68 -7.50
C ASN A 224 -8.98 -3.20 -6.10
N ASP A 225 -8.82 -4.51 -5.98
CA ASP A 225 -8.28 -5.09 -4.77
C ASP A 225 -6.78 -4.84 -4.74
N LEU A 226 -6.25 -4.40 -3.59
CA LEU A 226 -4.85 -4.03 -3.38
C LEU A 226 -4.48 -4.33 -1.94
N CYS A 227 -3.55 -5.25 -1.74
CA CYS A 227 -2.94 -5.52 -0.44
C CYS A 227 -3.94 -5.81 0.71
N GLY A 228 -5.02 -6.54 0.43
CA GLY A 228 -6.08 -6.84 1.39
C GLY A 228 -7.19 -5.79 1.48
N HIS A 229 -7.10 -4.72 0.70
CA HIS A 229 -8.09 -3.65 0.61
C HIS A 229 -8.83 -3.70 -0.72
N THR A 230 -10.05 -3.18 -0.77
CA THR A 230 -10.74 -2.84 -2.02
C THR A 230 -10.80 -1.33 -2.15
N VAL A 231 -10.11 -0.78 -3.13
CA VAL A 231 -9.98 0.67 -3.33
C VAL A 231 -10.80 1.14 -4.53
N THR A 232 -11.69 2.10 -4.29
CA THR A 232 -12.36 2.83 -5.37
C THR A 232 -11.50 4.03 -5.79
N SER A 233 -11.07 4.07 -7.05
CA SER A 233 -10.34 5.18 -7.67
C SER A 233 -11.26 5.94 -8.62
N ILE A 234 -11.40 7.25 -8.44
CA ILE A 234 -12.33 8.10 -9.19
C ILE A 234 -11.56 9.25 -9.84
N LEU A 235 -11.75 9.45 -11.14
CA LEU A 235 -11.44 10.72 -11.80
C LEU A 235 -12.74 11.49 -11.97
N ALA A 236 -12.82 12.65 -11.32
CA ALA A 236 -13.97 13.53 -11.38
C ALA A 236 -13.56 14.96 -11.76
N GLY A 237 -14.50 15.75 -12.22
CA GLY A 237 -14.27 17.17 -12.43
C GLY A 237 -15.56 17.97 -12.47
N ASN A 238 -15.43 19.29 -12.52
CA ASN A 238 -16.58 20.20 -12.50
C ASN A 238 -16.61 21.13 -13.72
N LEU A 239 -17.66 21.94 -13.83
CA LEU A 239 -17.85 22.88 -14.94
C LEU A 239 -16.81 24.01 -14.99
N ASN A 240 -16.03 24.22 -13.91
CA ASN A 240 -14.95 25.20 -13.88
C ASN A 240 -13.64 24.65 -14.50
N GLY A 241 -13.61 23.36 -14.87
CA GLY A 241 -12.41 22.70 -15.37
C GLY A 241 -11.46 22.26 -14.26
N ASP A 242 -11.93 22.15 -13.03
CA ASP A 242 -11.17 21.55 -11.94
C ASP A 242 -11.26 20.02 -12.06
N TYR A 243 -10.13 19.33 -11.89
CA TYR A 243 -10.05 17.87 -11.96
C TYR A 243 -9.50 17.30 -10.66
N TYR A 244 -10.08 16.18 -10.25
CA TYR A 244 -9.75 15.50 -9.00
C TYR A 244 -9.52 14.03 -9.25
N THR A 245 -8.45 13.50 -8.69
CA THR A 245 -8.26 12.07 -8.50
C THR A 245 -8.61 11.75 -7.05
N ILE A 246 -9.58 10.87 -6.83
CA ILE A 246 -10.12 10.58 -5.51
C ILE A 246 -9.94 9.10 -5.23
N TYR A 247 -9.34 8.77 -4.08
CA TYR A 247 -9.23 7.38 -3.62
C TYR A 247 -10.09 7.17 -2.38
N PHE A 248 -10.91 6.13 -2.39
CA PHE A 248 -11.63 5.64 -1.21
C PHE A 248 -11.17 4.22 -0.90
N ASP A 249 -10.77 3.97 0.34
CA ASP A 249 -10.45 2.62 0.85
C ASP A 249 -11.73 1.85 1.21
N ARG A 250 -12.59 1.67 0.20
CA ARG A 250 -13.79 0.80 0.17
C ARG A 250 -14.39 0.76 -1.23
N SER A 251 -15.28 -0.20 -1.49
CA SER A 251 -16.21 -0.17 -2.62
C SER A 251 -17.28 0.94 -2.47
N LEU A 252 -17.72 1.48 -3.61
CA LEU A 252 -18.77 2.49 -3.69
C LEU A 252 -19.76 2.15 -4.80
N GLU A 253 -21.06 2.24 -4.51
CA GLU A 253 -22.14 2.08 -5.49
C GLU A 253 -22.33 3.35 -6.32
N LEU A 254 -21.30 3.70 -7.10
CA LEU A 254 -21.24 4.87 -7.96
C LEU A 254 -20.76 4.48 -9.36
N TYR A 255 -21.18 5.24 -10.36
CA TYR A 255 -20.93 4.93 -11.75
C TYR A 255 -20.43 6.15 -12.52
N GLN A 256 -19.78 5.88 -13.65
CA GLN A 256 -19.36 6.93 -14.57
C GLN A 256 -20.58 7.78 -15.01
N GLY A 257 -20.45 9.10 -14.92
CA GLY A 257 -21.50 10.06 -15.22
C GLY A 257 -22.32 10.52 -14.02
N ASP A 258 -22.20 9.86 -12.86
CA ASP A 258 -22.86 10.31 -11.65
C ASP A 258 -22.29 11.66 -11.17
N SER A 259 -23.16 12.44 -10.53
CA SER A 259 -22.80 13.68 -9.84
C SER A 259 -22.63 13.39 -8.37
N ILE A 260 -21.52 13.84 -7.80
CA ILE A 260 -21.14 13.59 -6.40
C ILE A 260 -20.76 14.88 -5.69
N SER A 261 -21.01 14.92 -4.39
CA SER A 261 -20.32 15.81 -3.46
C SER A 261 -19.56 14.97 -2.43
N PHE A 262 -18.40 15.45 -2.00
CA PHE A 262 -17.58 14.66 -1.08
C PHE A 262 -16.71 15.53 -0.18
N LEU A 263 -16.30 14.91 0.92
CA LEU A 263 -15.30 15.41 1.86
C LEU A 263 -14.04 14.56 1.71
N GLY A 264 -12.88 15.20 1.70
CA GLY A 264 -11.61 14.49 1.64
C GLY A 264 -10.41 15.34 2.01
N LEU A 265 -9.29 14.68 2.28
CA LEU A 265 -8.02 15.32 2.57
C LEU A 265 -7.28 15.61 1.25
N PRO A 266 -6.92 16.87 0.94
CA PRO A 266 -6.06 17.18 -0.19
C PRO A 266 -4.66 16.61 0.07
N ILE A 267 -4.12 15.89 -0.92
CA ILE A 267 -2.83 15.20 -0.80
C ILE A 267 -1.74 15.90 -1.59
N ALA A 268 -1.93 16.03 -2.90
CA ALA A 268 -0.92 16.56 -3.80
C ALA A 268 -1.51 17.00 -5.14
N SER A 269 -0.81 17.86 -5.86
CA SER A 269 -1.05 18.04 -7.29
C SER A 269 -0.44 16.88 -8.08
N SER A 270 -1.16 16.40 -9.09
CA SER A 270 -0.71 15.37 -10.02
C SER A 270 -1.13 15.73 -11.45
N TRP A 271 -0.75 14.90 -12.39
CA TRP A 271 -1.06 15.06 -13.80
C TRP A 271 -1.05 13.73 -14.54
N PHE A 272 -1.79 13.65 -15.64
CA PHE A 272 -1.78 12.49 -16.53
C PHE A 272 -1.91 12.92 -18.00
N GLU A 273 -1.40 12.08 -18.90
CA GLU A 273 -1.61 12.26 -20.34
C GLU A 273 -3.07 11.98 -20.71
N ASN A 274 -3.69 12.91 -21.43
CA ASN A 274 -5.08 12.78 -21.86
C ASN A 274 -5.18 12.22 -23.29
N VAL A 275 -6.37 11.70 -23.61
CA VAL A 275 -6.65 11.09 -24.92
C VAL A 275 -6.57 12.07 -26.10
N SER A 276 -6.50 13.37 -25.84
CA SER A 276 -6.29 14.42 -26.86
C SER A 276 -4.80 14.72 -27.11
N GLY A 277 -3.88 14.00 -26.47
CA GLY A 277 -2.44 14.16 -26.64
C GLY A 277 -1.83 15.32 -25.86
N GLY A 278 -2.56 15.84 -24.87
CA GLY A 278 -2.06 16.84 -23.92
C GLY A 278 -1.95 16.26 -22.51
N VAL A 279 -1.76 17.15 -21.54
CA VAL A 279 -1.72 16.82 -20.12
C VAL A 279 -2.94 17.41 -19.42
N THR A 280 -3.53 16.64 -18.51
CA THR A 280 -4.56 17.13 -17.59
C THR A 280 -3.96 17.19 -16.19
N ASN A 281 -3.95 18.39 -15.60
CA ASN A 281 -3.59 18.57 -14.20
C ASN A 281 -4.78 18.20 -13.33
N ASN A 282 -4.52 17.51 -12.23
CA ASN A 282 -5.54 17.16 -11.24
C ASN A 282 -5.01 17.41 -9.83
N PHE A 283 -5.92 17.41 -8.87
CA PHE A 283 -5.57 17.37 -7.46
C PHE A 283 -5.98 16.02 -6.85
N VAL A 284 -5.04 15.37 -6.17
CA VAL A 284 -5.26 14.10 -5.49
C VAL A 284 -5.91 14.35 -4.14
N VAL A 285 -6.99 13.64 -3.87
CA VAL A 285 -7.76 13.74 -2.63
C VAL A 285 -7.99 12.33 -2.06
N TYR A 286 -7.72 12.16 -0.77
CA TYR A 286 -8.07 10.92 -0.07
C TYR A 286 -9.45 11.07 0.57
N GLY A 287 -10.39 10.25 0.12
CA GLY A 287 -11.82 10.40 0.40
C GLY A 287 -12.19 10.01 1.82
N CYS A 288 -12.92 10.89 2.49
CA CYS A 288 -13.47 10.65 3.83
C CYS A 288 -14.94 10.23 3.78
N SER A 289 -15.76 11.01 3.06
CA SER A 289 -17.20 10.79 2.95
C SER A 289 -17.72 11.28 1.60
N ILE A 290 -18.82 10.71 1.11
CA ILE A 290 -19.41 10.98 -0.21
C ILE A 290 -20.94 10.96 -0.11
N PHE A 291 -21.61 11.88 -0.79
CA PHE A 291 -23.06 12.10 -0.74
C PHE A 291 -23.62 12.83 -1.96
#